data_AF-A0A220VHB0-F1
#
_entry.id   AF-A0A220VHB0-F1
#
_cell.length_a   1.000
_cell.length_b   1.000
_cell.length_c   1.000
_cell.angle_alpha   90.00
_cell.angle_beta   90.00
_cell.angle_gamma   90.00
#
_symmetry.space_group_name_H-M   'P 1'
#
loop_
_entity.id
_entity.type
_entity.pdbx_description
1 polymer ?
#
loop_
_entity_poly.entity_id
_entity_poly.type
_entity_poly.pdbx_seq_one_letter_code
_entity_poly.pdbx_strand_id
1 'polypeptide(L)' 'MTIAKNILDQEVKKYAEKNGVINTLEWIYSNQHFSKFKKVQWGNHYYDGLEFCDGSIIAIKPDHFNSLEIVAI' A
#
# COMPACT_ATOMS: atom_id res chain seq x y z
N MET A 1 5.44 -0.45 -16.20
CA MET A 1 5.90 -0.95 -14.88
C MET A 1 5.72 0.22 -13.92
N THR A 2 4.92 0.06 -12.86
CA THR A 2 4.58 1.17 -11.94
C THR A 2 5.45 1.17 -10.70
N ILE A 3 5.55 2.32 -10.04
CA ILE A 3 6.23 2.49 -8.75
C ILE A 3 5.60 1.55 -7.71
N ALA A 4 4.27 1.49 -7.62
CA ALA A 4 3.58 0.56 -6.72
C ALA A 4 3.96 -0.91 -6.94
N LYS A 5 4.16 -1.35 -8.20
CA LYS A 5 4.54 -2.73 -8.51
C LYS A 5 6.00 -3.04 -8.14
N ASN A 6 6.89 -2.06 -8.26
CA ASN A 6 8.28 -2.20 -7.85
C ASN A 6 8.42 -2.22 -6.33
N ILE A 7 7.59 -1.45 -5.61
CA ILE A 7 7.57 -1.40 -4.15
C ILE A 7 6.87 -2.62 -3.56
N LEU A 8 5.72 -3.02 -4.10
CA LEU A 8 4.95 -4.16 -3.59
C LEU A 8 5.50 -5.50 -4.08
N ASP A 9 6.77 -5.74 -3.77
CA ASP A 9 7.47 -6.97 -4.08
C ASP A 9 7.24 -8.05 -2.99
N GLN A 10 7.96 -9.17 -3.10
CA GLN A 10 7.84 -10.26 -2.12
C GLN A 10 8.37 -9.90 -0.73
N GLU A 11 9.34 -8.97 -0.61
CA GLU A 11 9.90 -8.58 0.68
C GLU A 11 8.93 -7.71 1.46
N VAL A 12 8.30 -6.73 0.80
CA VAL A 12 7.28 -5.87 1.40
C VAL A 12 6.05 -6.68 1.83
N LYS A 13 5.65 -7.68 1.04
CA LYS A 13 4.56 -8.60 1.42
C LYS A 13 4.90 -9.40 2.69
N LYS A 14 6.11 -9.97 2.77
CA LYS A 14 6.58 -10.67 3.98
C LYS A 14 6.68 -9.74 5.18
N TYR A 15 7.10 -8.49 4.96
CA TYR A 15 7.16 -7.49 6.00
C TYR A 15 5.76 -7.14 6.53
N ALA A 16 4.76 -7.04 5.65
CA ALA A 16 3.35 -6.85 6.03
C ALA A 16 2.78 -8.02 6.83
N GLU A 17 3.08 -9.25 6.43
CA GLU A 17 2.66 -10.45 7.18
C GLU A 17 3.23 -10.48 8.61
N LYS A 18 4.51 -10.08 8.75
CA LYS A 18 5.23 -10.13 10.04
C LYS A 18 4.95 -8.93 10.95
N ASN A 19 4.87 -7.72 10.39
CA ASN A 19 4.82 -6.48 11.17
C ASN A 19 3.47 -5.77 11.09
N GLY A 20 2.54 -6.24 10.26
CA GLY A 20 1.25 -5.62 10.03
C GLY A 20 1.24 -4.62 8.89
N VAL A 21 0.07 -4.48 8.26
CA VAL A 21 -0.13 -3.62 7.07
C VAL A 21 0.05 -2.14 7.34
N ILE A 22 -0.39 -1.65 8.50
CA ILE A 22 -0.28 -0.24 8.87
C ILE A 22 1.20 0.14 9.04
N ASN A 23 1.94 -0.64 9.82
CA ASN A 23 3.39 -0.44 10.01
C ASN A 23 4.14 -0.51 8.67
N THR A 24 3.70 -1.39 7.76
CA THR A 24 4.29 -1.49 6.43
C THR A 24 4.00 -0.26 5.58
N LEU A 25 2.77 0.27 5.61
CA LEU A 25 2.40 1.50 4.93
C LEU A 25 3.22 2.70 5.44
N GLU A 26 3.37 2.84 6.75
CA GLU A 26 4.20 3.89 7.35
C GLU A 26 5.68 3.75 6.97
N TRP A 27 6.18 2.51 6.94
CA TRP A 27 7.55 2.23 6.50
C TRP A 27 7.75 2.59 5.03
N ILE A 28 6.82 2.21 4.14
CA ILE A 28 6.88 2.60 2.71
C ILE A 28 6.88 4.12 2.60
N TYR A 29 5.97 4.81 3.28
CA TYR A 29 5.89 6.27 3.25
C TYR A 29 7.19 6.94 3.72
N SER A 30 7.79 6.42 4.79
CA SER A 30 9.03 6.95 5.36
C SER A 30 10.26 6.74 4.47
N ASN A 31 10.26 5.69 3.65
CA ASN A 31 11.37 5.36 2.74
C ASN A 31 11.16 5.87 1.30
N GLN A 32 9.92 6.21 0.92
CA GLN A 32 9.55 6.59 -0.44
C GLN A 32 8.98 8.01 -0.43
N HIS A 33 9.86 8.99 -0.60
CA HIS A 33 9.52 10.44 -0.61
C HIS A 33 8.60 10.89 -1.77
N PHE A 34 8.26 9.99 -2.68
CA PHE A 34 7.40 10.24 -3.84
C PHE A 34 5.98 9.66 -3.67
N SER A 35 5.53 9.54 -2.42
CA SER A 35 4.22 9.01 -2.06
C SER A 35 3.47 9.96 -1.13
N LYS A 36 2.13 9.91 -1.16
CA LYS A 36 1.26 10.65 -0.24
C LYS A 36 0.17 9.74 0.29
N PHE A 37 -0.26 9.99 1.53
CA PHE A 37 -1.39 9.27 2.12
C PHE A 37 -2.68 9.53 1.33
N LYS A 38 -3.43 8.46 1.09
CA LYS A 38 -4.70 8.48 0.39
C LYS A 38 -5.67 7.48 1.02
N LYS A 39 -6.91 7.90 1.23
CA LYS A 39 -8.00 7.00 1.55
C LYS A 39 -8.53 6.37 0.26
N VAL A 40 -8.62 5.05 0.24
CA VAL A 40 -9.07 4.27 -0.92
C VAL A 40 -10.42 3.65 -0.58
N GLN A 41 -11.43 3.97 -1.37
CA GLN A 41 -12.78 3.46 -1.17
C GLN A 41 -12.89 2.04 -1.73
N TRP A 42 -13.31 1.09 -0.89
CA TRP A 42 -13.70 -0.26 -1.30
C TRP A 42 -15.11 -0.53 -0.79
N GLY A 43 -16.05 -0.67 -1.72
CA GLY A 43 -17.48 -0.70 -1.38
C GLY A 43 -17.90 0.55 -0.62
N ASN A 44 -18.41 0.35 0.60
CA ASN A 44 -18.88 1.43 1.48
C ASN A 44 -17.85 1.86 2.55
N HIS A 45 -16.63 1.32 2.50
CA HIS A 45 -15.60 1.58 3.50
C HIS A 45 -14.38 2.26 2.86
N TYR A 46 -13.63 2.99 3.68
CA TYR A 46 -12.39 3.64 3.30
C TYR A 46 -11.21 2.99 4.01
N TYR A 47 -10.18 2.68 3.24
CA TYR A 47 -8.96 2.02 3.71
C TYR A 47 -7.76 2.93 3.49
N ASP A 48 -6.74 2.78 4.34
CA ASP A 48 -5.51 3.53 4.19
C ASP A 48 -4.66 3.02 3.03
N GLY A 49 -4.01 3.95 2.35
CA GLY A 49 -3.15 3.67 1.23
C GLY A 49 -2.18 4.80 0.92
N LEU A 50 -1.31 4.54 -0.05
CA LEU A 50 -0.32 5.46 -0.59
C LEU A 50 -0.52 5.59 -2.08
N GLU A 51 -0.63 6.84 -2.54
CA GLU A 51 -0.59 7.21 -3.95
C GLU A 51 0.82 7.70 -4.29
N PHE A 52 1.39 7.14 -5.36
CA PHE A 52 2.71 7.47 -5.86
C PHE A 52 2.64 8.52 -6.98
N CYS A 53 3.77 9.16 -7.30
CA CYS A 53 3.85 10.20 -8.33
C CYS A 53 3.44 9.74 -9.74
N ASP A 54 3.49 8.44 -10.03
CA ASP A 54 3.02 7.88 -11.31
C ASP A 54 1.50 7.59 -11.32
N GLY A 55 0.79 7.94 -10.25
CA GLY A 55 -0.65 7.70 -10.08
C GLY A 55 -1.00 6.31 -9.54
N SER A 56 -0.02 5.42 -9.40
CA SER A 56 -0.26 4.08 -8.86
C SER A 56 -0.55 4.13 -7.35
N ILE A 57 -1.35 3.18 -6.86
CA ILE A 57 -1.83 3.18 -5.46
C ILE A 57 -1.61 1.81 -4.81
N ILE A 58 -0.97 1.79 -3.65
CA ILE A 58 -0.96 0.65 -2.72
C ILE A 58 -1.95 0.95 -1.60
N ALA A 59 -2.84 0.02 -1.26
CA ALA A 59 -3.77 0.16 -0.13
C ALA A 59 -3.86 -1.10 0.72
N ILE A 60 -4.38 -0.95 1.93
CA ILE A 60 -4.79 -2.08 2.77
C ILE A 60 -5.91 -2.83 2.05
N LYS A 61 -5.73 -4.14 1.87
CA LYS A 61 -6.75 -4.99 1.29
C LYS A 61 -7.83 -5.29 2.34
N PRO A 62 -9.12 -5.02 2.06
CA PRO A 62 -10.24 -5.40 2.90
C PRO A 62 -10.33 -6.92 3.07
N ASP A 63 -10.85 -7.37 4.21
CA ASP A 63 -11.17 -8.78 4.49
C ASP A 63 -9.99 -9.76 4.34
N HIS A 64 -8.77 -9.24 4.23
CA HIS A 64 -7.54 -10.00 4.19
C HIS A 64 -6.61 -9.52 5.31
N PHE A 65 -6.32 -10.44 6.23
CA PHE A 65 -5.42 -10.16 7.34
C PHE A 65 -4.04 -9.77 6.83
N ASN A 66 -3.56 -8.60 7.24
CA ASN A 66 -2.21 -8.11 6.99
C ASN A 66 -1.73 -8.17 5.52
N SER A 67 -2.60 -7.84 4.54
CA SER A 67 -2.18 -7.73 3.15
C SER A 67 -2.36 -6.33 2.54
N LEU A 68 -1.42 -5.97 1.66
CA LEU A 68 -1.44 -4.78 0.82
C LEU A 68 -1.73 -5.18 -0.63
N GLU A 69 -2.48 -4.34 -1.35
CA GLU A 69 -2.83 -4.57 -2.76
C GLU A 69 -2.68 -3.30 -3.60
N ILE A 70 -2.37 -3.48 -4.89
CA ILE A 70 -2.33 -2.39 -5.87
C ILE A 70 -3.75 -2.14 -6.35
N VAL A 71 -4.30 -0.94 -6.13
CA VAL A 71 -5.71 -0.63 -6.41
C VAL A 71 -5.89 0.19 -7.69
N ALA A 72 -4.86 0.90 -8.13
CA ALA A 72 -4.89 1.68 -9.37
C ALA A 72 -3.50 1.67 -10.06
N ILE A 73 -3.53 1.71 -11.40
CA ILE A 73 -2.39 1.82 -12.33
C ILE A 73 -2.65 2.97 -13.28
#